data_AF-A0A954C485-F1
#
_entry.id   AF-A0A954C485-F1
#
_cell.length_a   1.000
_cell.length_b   1.000
_cell.length_c   1.000
_cell.angle_alpha   90.00
_cell.angle_beta   90.00
_cell.angle_gamma   90.00
#
_symmetry.space_group_name_H-M   'P 1'
#
loop_
_entity.id
_entity.type
_entity.pdbx_description
1 polymer ?
#
loop_
_entity_poly.entity_id
_entity_poly.type
_entity_poly.pdbx_seq_one_letter_code
_entity_poly.pdbx_strand_id
1 'polypeptide(L)'
;MPSRRVPGVAAWVAAALVLVGVAWRVLCAETSPGTFDEVSFLRALDQYDLLAFEPHFPGYPLAVLLARIPAALGSAAPYAWVAAGLCGGVAPWAFVGGGRGVGGVLACACLALAPLALELGARPLADAGASA
;
A
#
# COMPACT_ATOMS: atom_id res chain seq x y z
N MET A 1 0.33 30.86 -13.11
CA MET A 1 -0.65 29.94 -13.70
C MET A 1 -1.79 29.74 -12.71
N PRO A 2 -3.07 29.94 -13.09
CA PRO A 2 -4.19 29.78 -12.16
C PRO A 2 -4.40 28.30 -11.80
N SER A 3 -4.35 27.96 -10.51
CA SER A 3 -4.64 26.63 -10.02
C SER A 3 -6.13 26.31 -10.25
N ARG A 4 -6.44 25.45 -11.21
CA ARG A 4 -7.81 24.94 -11.41
C ARG A 4 -8.17 24.08 -10.20
N ARG A 5 -9.00 24.61 -9.30
CA ARG A 5 -9.55 23.85 -8.18
C ARG A 5 -10.35 22.66 -8.72
N VAL A 6 -10.16 21.50 -8.10
CA VAL A 6 -10.95 20.30 -8.44
C VAL A 6 -12.41 20.53 -8.05
N PRO A 7 -13.40 20.23 -8.93
CA PRO A 7 -14.80 20.21 -8.53
C PRO A 7 -15.04 19.18 -7.43
N GLY A 8 -15.91 19.51 -6.47
CA GLY A 8 -16.13 18.68 -5.27
C GLY A 8 -16.50 17.22 -5.57
N VAL A 9 -17.24 16.97 -6.65
CA VAL A 9 -17.61 15.61 -7.08
C VAL A 9 -16.38 14.77 -7.44
N ALA A 10 -15.40 15.33 -8.13
CA ALA A 10 -14.21 14.59 -8.53
C ALA A 10 -13.31 14.24 -7.32
N ALA A 11 -13.29 15.10 -6.29
CA ALA A 11 -12.63 14.76 -5.03
C ALA A 11 -13.32 13.58 -4.32
N TRP A 12 -14.66 13.55 -4.30
CA TRP A 12 -15.40 12.43 -3.73
C TRP A 12 -15.22 11.12 -4.49
N VAL A 13 -15.22 11.18 -5.83
CA VAL A 13 -14.93 10.00 -6.67
C VAL A 13 -13.52 9.48 -6.35
N ALA A 14 -12.52 10.35 -6.29
CA ALA A 14 -11.16 9.96 -5.95
C ALA A 14 -11.05 9.29 -4.58
N ALA A 15 -11.69 9.87 -3.57
CA ALA A 15 -11.74 9.31 -2.22
C ALA A 15 -12.40 7.92 -2.23
N ALA A 16 -13.52 7.77 -2.95
CA ALA A 16 -14.19 6.48 -3.10
C ALA A 16 -13.29 5.43 -3.77
N LEU A 17 -12.56 5.80 -4.83
CA LEU A 17 -11.64 4.89 -5.52
C LEU A 17 -10.46 4.48 -4.64
N VAL A 18 -9.91 5.40 -3.83
CA VAL A 18 -8.88 5.08 -2.83
C VAL A 18 -9.43 4.11 -1.78
N LEU A 19 -10.63 4.35 -1.27
CA LEU A 19 -11.28 3.44 -0.32
C LEU A 19 -11.52 2.05 -0.92
N VAL A 20 -11.91 1.97 -2.20
CA VAL A 20 -12.05 0.70 -2.92
C VAL A 20 -10.70 -0.01 -3.03
N GLY A 21 -9.63 0.71 -3.39
CA GLY A 21 -8.28 0.14 -3.48
C GLY A 21 -7.73 -0.33 -2.13
N VAL A 22 -8.05 0.38 -1.04
CA VAL A 22 -7.74 -0.02 0.34
C VAL A 22 -8.52 -1.27 0.72
N ALA A 23 -9.83 -1.29 0.49
CA ALA A 23 -10.69 -2.42 0.80
C ALA A 23 -10.25 -3.67 0.03
N TRP A 24 -9.92 -3.53 -1.27
CA TRP A 24 -9.45 -4.63 -2.10
C TRP A 24 -8.21 -5.30 -1.49
N ARG A 25 -7.18 -4.52 -1.13
CA ARG A 25 -5.93 -5.08 -0.57
C ARG A 25 -6.17 -5.89 0.70
N VAL A 26 -7.05 -5.42 1.57
CA VAL A 26 -7.37 -6.11 2.83
C VAL A 26 -8.26 -7.33 2.60
N LEU A 27 -9.29 -7.22 1.75
CA LEU A 27 -10.27 -8.28 1.52
C LEU A 27 -9.72 -9.41 0.64
N CYS A 28 -8.80 -9.10 -0.28
CA CYS A 28 -8.20 -10.06 -1.20
C CYS A 28 -6.79 -10.48 -0.79
N ALA A 29 -6.39 -10.22 0.45
CA ALA A 29 -5.05 -10.54 0.92
C ALA A 29 -4.75 -12.04 0.86
N GLU A 30 -3.66 -12.42 0.19
CA GLU A 30 -3.22 -13.82 0.07
C GLU A 30 -2.55 -14.26 1.36
N THR A 31 -3.11 -15.25 2.07
CA THR A 31 -2.61 -15.73 3.37
C THR A 31 -1.57 -16.85 3.27
N SER A 32 -1.30 -17.33 2.06
CA SER A 32 -0.32 -18.38 1.80
C SER A 32 0.70 -17.87 0.79
N PRO A 33 2.01 -18.07 1.03
CA PRO A 33 3.03 -17.65 0.09
C PRO A 33 3.02 -18.51 -1.18
N GLY A 34 3.06 -17.87 -2.34
CA GLY A 34 3.21 -18.49 -3.66
C GLY A 34 4.62 -18.38 -4.23
N THR A 35 5.48 -17.51 -3.66
CA THR A 35 6.84 -17.23 -4.18
C THR A 35 7.90 -17.27 -3.08
N PHE A 36 9.18 -17.34 -3.49
CA PHE A 36 10.31 -17.34 -2.55
C PHE A 36 10.41 -16.02 -1.77
N ASP A 37 10.13 -14.89 -2.42
CA ASP A 37 10.15 -13.56 -1.79
C ASP A 37 9.05 -13.44 -0.73
N GLU A 38 7.89 -14.04 -0.98
CA GLU A 38 6.78 -14.10 -0.03
C GLU A 38 7.10 -14.94 1.20
N VAL A 39 7.72 -16.12 1.01
CA VAL A 39 8.22 -16.94 2.12
C VAL A 39 9.23 -16.16 2.95
N SER A 40 10.15 -15.48 2.28
CA SER A 40 11.21 -14.69 2.91
C SER A 40 10.64 -13.56 3.76
N PHE A 41 9.67 -12.82 3.23
CA PHE A 41 8.97 -11.76 3.96
C PHE A 41 8.19 -12.28 5.16
N LEU A 42 7.39 -13.35 5.01
CA LEU A 42 6.64 -13.93 6.13
C LEU A 42 7.56 -14.46 7.23
N ARG A 43 8.70 -15.05 6.86
CA ARG A 43 9.66 -15.55 7.83
C ARG A 43 10.42 -14.43 8.54
N ALA A 44 10.77 -13.36 7.83
CA ALA A 44 11.32 -12.15 8.45
C ALA A 44 10.28 -11.47 9.37
N LEU A 45 8.99 -11.54 9.03
CA LEU A 45 7.94 -11.01 9.89
C LEU A 45 7.80 -11.80 11.20
N ASP A 46 7.83 -13.14 11.10
CA ASP A 46 7.73 -14.06 12.23
C ASP A 46 8.97 -13.97 13.14
N GLN A 47 10.17 -14.17 12.57
CA GLN A 47 11.42 -14.33 13.32
C GLN A 47 12.19 -13.02 13.53
N TYR A 48 11.78 -11.94 12.85
CA TYR A 48 12.52 -10.67 12.80
C TYR A 48 13.98 -10.79 12.37
N ASP A 49 14.28 -11.79 11.54
CA ASP A 49 15.59 -11.95 10.92
C ASP A 49 15.59 -11.27 9.55
N LEU A 50 16.00 -10.00 9.54
CA LEU A 50 16.03 -9.20 8.33
C LEU A 50 17.17 -9.58 7.38
N LEU A 51 18.21 -10.26 7.87
CA LEU A 51 19.43 -10.53 7.10
C LEU A 51 19.41 -11.91 6.43
N ALA A 52 18.48 -12.77 6.80
CA ALA A 52 18.42 -14.15 6.33
C ALA A 52 18.16 -14.33 4.81
N PHE A 53 17.67 -13.31 4.09
CA PHE A 53 17.16 -13.46 2.72
C PHE A 53 17.60 -12.36 1.72
N GLU A 54 18.85 -11.87 1.83
CA GLU A 54 19.40 -10.84 0.91
C GLU A 54 18.44 -9.64 0.70
N PRO A 55 18.02 -8.97 1.79
CA PRO A 55 17.04 -7.89 1.71
C PRO A 55 17.53 -6.72 0.85
N HIS A 56 16.65 -6.19 -0.01
CA HIS A 56 16.87 -4.89 -0.64
C HIS A 56 16.58 -3.75 0.34
N PHE A 57 17.65 -3.14 0.83
CA PHE A 57 17.60 -1.91 1.64
C PHE A 57 17.21 -0.70 0.78
N PRO A 58 16.51 0.31 1.34
CA PRO A 58 16.02 0.43 2.72
C PRO A 58 14.56 -0.04 2.93
N GLY A 59 13.83 -0.34 1.85
CA GLY A 59 12.38 -0.57 1.90
C GLY A 59 11.98 -1.84 2.66
N TYR A 60 12.75 -2.92 2.51
CA TYR A 60 12.41 -4.22 3.09
C TYR A 60 12.36 -4.21 4.63
N PRO A 61 13.40 -3.75 5.36
CA PRO A 61 13.33 -3.60 6.82
C PRO A 61 12.14 -2.79 7.32
N LEU A 62 11.83 -1.69 6.62
CA LEU A 62 10.73 -0.80 7.00
C LEU A 62 9.37 -1.49 6.80
N ALA A 63 9.20 -2.19 5.67
CA ALA A 63 7.97 -2.94 5.39
C ALA A 63 7.72 -4.03 6.44
N VAL A 64 8.75 -4.79 6.82
CA VAL A 64 8.67 -5.81 7.88
C VAL A 64 8.32 -5.16 9.22
N LEU A 65 9.01 -4.08 9.60
CA LEU A 65 8.73 -3.36 10.85
C LEU A 65 7.29 -2.84 10.92
N LEU A 66 6.81 -2.21 9.84
CA LEU A 66 5.44 -1.69 9.77
C LEU A 66 4.40 -2.82 9.84
N ALA A 67 4.67 -3.96 9.21
CA ALA A 67 3.78 -5.12 9.23
C ALA A 67 3.69 -5.78 10.62
N ARG A 68 4.70 -5.63 11.48
CA ARG A 68 4.62 -6.15 12.87
C ARG A 68 3.54 -5.47 13.70
N ILE A 69 3.16 -4.24 13.39
CA ILE A 69 2.10 -3.53 14.11
C ILE A 69 0.74 -4.24 13.94
N PRO A 70 0.20 -4.42 12.71
CA PRO A 70 -1.03 -5.16 12.51
C PRO A 70 -0.89 -6.64 12.89
N ALA A 71 0.30 -7.24 12.79
CA ALA A 71 0.53 -8.60 13.27
C ALA A 71 0.35 -8.71 14.79
N ALA A 72 0.90 -7.75 15.56
CA ALA A 72 0.73 -7.67 17.00
C ALA A 72 -0.73 -7.38 17.42
N LEU A 73 -1.53 -6.81 16.52
CA LEU A 73 -2.98 -6.63 16.69
C LEU A 73 -3.81 -7.86 16.27
N GLY A 74 -3.16 -8.97 15.89
CA GLY A 74 -3.82 -10.23 15.52
C GLY A 74 -4.28 -10.31 14.07
N SER A 75 -3.77 -9.45 13.18
CA SER A 75 -4.10 -9.52 11.76
C SER A 75 -3.51 -10.76 11.11
N ALA A 76 -4.34 -11.51 10.36
CA ALA A 76 -3.89 -12.66 9.57
C ALA A 76 -3.09 -12.25 8.32
N ALA A 77 -3.24 -11.00 7.85
CA ALA A 77 -2.59 -10.46 6.67
C ALA A 77 -1.97 -9.08 6.96
N PRO A 78 -0.94 -8.99 7.80
CA PRO A 78 -0.39 -7.73 8.28
C PRO A 78 0.21 -6.83 7.19
N TYR A 79 0.80 -7.41 6.14
CA TYR A 79 1.34 -6.70 4.97
C TYR A 79 0.26 -5.94 4.19
N ALA A 80 -0.96 -6.48 4.09
CA ALA A 80 -2.07 -5.83 3.39
C ALA A 80 -2.47 -4.52 4.07
N TRP A 81 -2.35 -4.44 5.40
CA TRP A 81 -2.59 -3.21 6.16
C TRP A 81 -1.50 -2.17 5.95
N VAL A 82 -0.26 -2.59 5.76
CA VAL A 82 0.84 -1.68 5.41
C VAL A 82 0.62 -1.10 4.01
N ALA A 83 0.32 -1.95 3.03
CA ALA A 83 0.01 -1.52 1.66
C ALA A 83 -1.24 -0.60 1.61
N ALA A 84 -2.29 -0.94 2.35
CA ALA A 84 -3.48 -0.12 2.51
C ALA A 84 -3.19 1.23 3.17
N GLY A 85 -2.37 1.26 4.22
CA GLY A 85 -1.98 2.49 4.91
C GLY A 85 -1.15 3.42 4.05
N LEU A 86 -0.22 2.88 3.25
CA LEU A 86 0.56 3.66 2.29
C LEU A 86 -0.32 4.22 1.17
N CYS A 87 -1.21 3.39 0.61
CA CYS A 87 -2.12 3.83 -0.46
C CYS A 87 -3.12 4.88 0.05
N GLY A 88 -3.62 4.69 1.27
CA GLY A 88 -4.49 5.62 1.97
C GLY A 88 -3.79 6.86 2.53
N GLY A 89 -2.46 6.87 2.63
CA GLY A 89 -1.65 7.97 3.20
C GLY A 89 -0.97 8.85 2.14
N VAL A 90 -0.53 8.28 1.02
CA VAL A 90 0.03 9.00 -0.13
C VAL A 90 -1.07 9.79 -0.87
N ALA A 91 -2.29 9.22 -0.99
CA ALA A 91 -3.40 9.88 -1.64
C ALA A 91 -3.83 11.21 -0.95
N PRO A 92 -3.98 11.28 0.38
CA PRO A 92 -4.23 12.55 1.11
C PRO A 92 -3.11 13.57 1.00
N TRP A 93 -1.85 13.15 0.90
CA TRP A 93 -0.73 14.09 0.76
C TRP A 93 -0.82 14.85 -0.58
N ALA A 94 -1.30 14.20 -1.64
CA ALA A 94 -1.65 14.88 -2.89
C ALA A 94 -2.79 15.90 -2.74
N PHE A 95 -3.74 15.66 -1.81
CA PHE A 95 -4.84 16.61 -1.52
C PHE A 95 -4.41 17.80 -0.64
N VAL A 96 -3.49 17.59 0.31
CA VAL A 96 -3.09 18.60 1.31
C VAL A 96 -1.87 19.41 0.87
N GLY A 97 -0.89 18.82 0.17
CA GLY A 97 0.44 19.39 -0.04
C GLY A 97 0.71 20.09 -1.39
N GLY A 98 -0.08 19.86 -2.44
CA GLY A 98 0.23 20.49 -3.74
C GLY A 98 -0.53 20.03 -4.98
N GLY A 99 -1.31 18.94 -4.90
CA GLY A 99 -2.03 18.32 -6.02
C GLY A 99 -3.49 18.75 -6.16
N ARG A 100 -3.86 20.00 -5.81
CA ARG A 100 -5.24 20.52 -5.88
C ARG A 100 -5.82 20.66 -7.30
N GLY A 101 -5.18 20.05 -8.29
CA GLY A 101 -5.63 20.00 -9.68
C GLY A 101 -6.14 18.61 -10.06
N VAL A 102 -6.92 18.55 -11.13
CA VAL A 102 -7.47 17.30 -11.69
C VAL A 102 -6.39 16.23 -11.91
N GLY A 103 -5.17 16.63 -12.27
CA GLY A 103 -4.04 15.71 -12.44
C GLY A 103 -3.61 14.97 -11.18
N GLY A 104 -3.65 15.61 -10.01
CA GLY A 104 -3.31 14.94 -8.75
C GLY A 104 -4.35 13.91 -8.34
N VAL A 105 -5.63 14.24 -8.54
CA VAL A 105 -6.76 13.32 -8.34
C VAL A 105 -6.67 12.10 -9.24
N LEU A 106 -6.40 12.32 -10.53
CA LEU A 106 -6.24 11.23 -11.49
C LEU A 106 -5.03 10.35 -11.15
N ALA A 107 -3.90 10.95 -10.79
CA ALA A 107 -2.71 10.19 -10.39
C ALA A 107 -2.99 9.30 -9.17
N CYS A 108 -3.66 9.81 -8.12
CA CYS A 108 -4.04 9.02 -6.96
C CYS A 108 -5.01 7.89 -7.31
N ALA A 109 -6.01 8.16 -8.16
CA ALA A 109 -6.94 7.13 -8.60
C ALA A 109 -6.25 6.03 -9.43
N CYS A 110 -5.33 6.43 -10.32
CA CYS A 110 -4.53 5.50 -11.11
C CYS A 110 -3.60 4.66 -10.25
N LEU A 111 -2.94 5.22 -9.24
CA LEU A 111 -2.09 4.46 -8.30
C LEU A 111 -2.92 3.51 -7.43
N ALA A 112 -4.04 3.99 -6.88
CA ALA A 112 -4.88 3.19 -5.99
C ALA A 112 -5.48 1.95 -6.67
N LEU A 113 -5.77 2.06 -7.97
CA LEU A 113 -6.43 1.04 -8.79
C LEU A 113 -5.52 0.39 -9.85
N ALA A 114 -4.23 0.74 -9.90
CA ALA A 114 -3.32 0.10 -10.84
C ALA A 114 -3.36 -1.42 -10.60
N PRO A 115 -3.60 -2.25 -11.63
CA PRO A 115 -3.76 -3.70 -11.44
C PRO A 115 -2.57 -4.32 -10.69
N LEU A 116 -1.36 -3.89 -11.05
CA LEU A 116 -0.13 -4.32 -10.38
C LEU A 116 -0.08 -3.90 -8.91
N ALA A 117 -0.58 -2.70 -8.59
CA ALA A 117 -0.62 -2.21 -7.21
C ALA A 117 -1.67 -2.91 -6.35
N LEU A 118 -2.78 -3.31 -6.96
CA LEU A 118 -3.81 -4.11 -6.30
C LEU A 118 -3.32 -5.54 -6.05
N GLU A 119 -2.64 -6.15 -7.02
CA GLU A 119 -2.09 -7.51 -6.91
C GLU A 119 -0.95 -7.56 -5.89
N LEU A 120 0.08 -6.72 -6.04
CA LEU A 120 1.21 -6.70 -5.12
C LEU A 120 0.79 -6.27 -3.72
N GLY A 121 -0.13 -5.30 -3.59
CA GLY A 121 -0.63 -4.81 -2.30
C GLY A 121 -1.43 -5.84 -1.50
N ALA A 122 -1.88 -6.93 -2.13
CA ALA A 122 -2.58 -8.03 -1.49
C ALA A 122 -1.65 -9.21 -1.14
N ARG A 123 -0.37 -9.16 -1.53
CA ARG A 123 0.59 -10.25 -1.31
C ARG A 123 1.57 -9.95 -0.18
N PRO A 124 2.13 -10.98 0.47
CA PRO A 124 3.12 -10.82 1.53
C PRO A 124 4.50 -10.48 0.97
N LEU A 125 4.62 -9.31 0.33
CA LEU A 125 5.84 -8.83 -0.31
C LEU A 125 6.22 -7.47 0.27
N ALA A 126 7.51 -7.15 0.30
CA ALA A 126 7.95 -5.80 0.64
C ALA A 126 7.51 -4.76 -0.40
N ASP A 127 7.40 -5.16 -1.67
CA ASP A 127 6.92 -4.32 -2.77
C ASP A 127 5.43 -3.99 -2.68
N ALA A 128 4.67 -4.71 -1.84
CA ALA A 128 3.28 -4.38 -1.53
C ALA A 128 3.15 -2.92 -1.05
N GLY A 129 4.12 -2.46 -0.26
CA GLY A 129 4.19 -1.07 0.19
C GLY A 129 4.77 -0.08 -0.84
N ALA A 130 5.61 -0.55 -1.77
CA ALA A 130 6.20 0.28 -2.82
C ALA A 130 5.23 0.54 -4.00
N SER A 131 4.21 -0.29 -4.14
CA SER A 131 3.20 -0.19 -5.20
C SER A 131 2.11 0.87 -4.96
N ALA A 132 2.16 1.58 -3.83
CA ALA A 132 1.10 2.44 -3.30
C ALA A 132 1.36 3.93 -3.44
#